data_AF-A0A5J5RUX1-F1
#
_entry.id   AF-A0A5J5RUX1-F1
#
_cell.length_a   1.000
_cell.length_b   1.000
_cell.length_c   1.000
_cell.angle_alpha   90.00
_cell.angle_beta   90.00
_cell.angle_gamma   90.00
#
_symmetry.space_group_name_H-M   'P 1'
#
loop_
_entity.id
_entity.type
_entity.pdbx_description
1 polymer ?
#
loop_
_entity_poly.entity_id
_entity_poly.type
_entity_poly.pdbx_seq_one_letter_code
_entity_poly.pdbx_strand_id
1 'polypeptide(L)'
;MSLHRLRFLSPPFPPPLFHLRSAQKDKPKFLHINSRWRPPFLSSLKPTNSIKLPLNAQTSQTPLSKALETLAKLKPFLQTNHQPILLGWLCSSISVFSLSQIIPRIGSFSSNLINIVSISKLRDQCLLLGVFVLVKLVACYWQQAFLWEASLRTVCQMRVFVFETVLEKELGFFEGSDGVSSGDIAYRITAEASDVADTLFALLNTIVPNMLQLFAMATQMLVISPSLSLISAIMIPFMALVIAYLGEKLRKISKRAHLSIATLAAYLNEVLPAIFFVKANNGELSEHARFQRLAYTDFSQHLAKKKMKALIPQIIQIIYFGVLCVLCVGSLVISRGSFDGCSMVSFVTSLVFLVEPIQGVGKAYNEFKQGEPAIERLFDLTKMKSKVIEKPDAIDLGHVKGEVKFCDVSFKYADNMPLVLDGLNLTVRAGETIALVGPSGGGKTTLVKLLLRLYEPSSDAFTWDSC
;
A
#
# COMPACT_ATOMS: atom_id res chain seq x y z
N MET A 1 -44.71 -30.55 -22.40
CA MET A 1 -44.31 -31.87 -22.92
C MET A 1 -42.83 -31.80 -23.27
N SER A 2 -42.06 -32.72 -22.69
CA SER A 2 -40.63 -33.02 -22.90
C SER A 2 -39.54 -32.05 -22.41
N LEU A 3 -38.84 -32.55 -21.38
CA LEU A 3 -37.52 -32.15 -20.91
C LEU A 3 -36.46 -32.39 -22.00
N HIS A 4 -35.51 -31.46 -22.17
CA HIS A 4 -34.20 -31.79 -22.72
C HIS A 4 -33.07 -31.24 -21.84
N ARG A 5 -32.33 -32.19 -21.26
CA ARG A 5 -31.10 -32.00 -20.47
C ARG A 5 -29.99 -31.45 -21.36
N LEU A 6 -29.31 -30.40 -20.90
CA LEU A 6 -27.97 -30.03 -21.36
C LEU A 6 -26.94 -30.53 -20.32
N ARG A 7 -26.10 -31.47 -20.74
CA ARG A 7 -24.98 -32.04 -19.99
C ARG A 7 -23.84 -31.02 -19.95
N PHE A 8 -23.40 -30.67 -18.73
CA PHE A 8 -22.06 -30.11 -18.50
C PHE A 8 -21.02 -31.24 -18.58
N LEU A 9 -19.97 -31.02 -19.37
CA LEU A 9 -18.78 -31.87 -19.48
C LEU A 9 -17.84 -31.59 -18.30
N SER A 10 -17.62 -32.59 -17.46
CA SER A 10 -16.52 -32.66 -16.49
C SER A 10 -15.33 -33.44 -17.09
N PRO A 11 -14.07 -33.02 -16.88
CA PRO A 11 -12.90 -33.76 -17.36
C PRO A 11 -12.66 -35.06 -16.56
N PRO A 12 -12.07 -36.11 -17.15
CA PRO A 12 -11.93 -37.42 -16.51
C PRO A 12 -10.74 -37.50 -15.54
N PHE A 13 -10.97 -38.17 -14.40
CA PHE A 13 -9.96 -38.68 -13.49
C PHE A 13 -9.12 -39.80 -14.14
N PRO A 14 -7.81 -39.93 -13.84
CA PRO A 14 -7.03 -41.11 -14.20
C PRO A 14 -7.23 -42.29 -13.21
N PRO A 15 -7.16 -43.55 -13.67
CA PRO A 15 -7.35 -44.74 -12.83
C PRO A 15 -6.10 -45.17 -12.03
N PRO A 16 -6.25 -46.03 -11.01
CA PRO A 16 -5.20 -46.33 -10.04
C PRO A 16 -4.34 -47.58 -10.36
N LEU A 17 -3.09 -47.52 -9.90
CA LEU A 17 -2.23 -48.58 -9.35
C LEU A 17 -2.15 -49.95 -10.08
N PHE A 18 -0.99 -50.21 -10.69
CA PHE A 18 -0.52 -51.56 -11.02
C PHE A 18 0.87 -51.84 -10.42
N HIS A 19 0.91 -52.85 -9.55
CA HIS A 19 1.98 -53.79 -9.21
C HIS A 19 3.47 -53.40 -9.37
N LEU A 20 4.14 -53.12 -8.24
CA LEU A 20 5.59 -53.31 -8.11
C LEU A 20 5.89 -54.75 -7.67
N ARG A 21 6.42 -55.53 -8.61
CA ARG A 21 7.03 -56.85 -8.38
C ARG A 21 8.49 -56.65 -7.94
N SER A 22 8.87 -57.34 -6.88
CA SER A 22 10.22 -57.42 -6.32
C SER A 22 11.24 -57.97 -7.32
N ALA A 23 12.34 -57.25 -7.54
CA ALA A 23 13.61 -57.81 -8.04
C ALA A 23 14.82 -57.05 -7.48
N GLN A 24 15.41 -57.72 -6.51
CA GLN A 24 16.73 -57.67 -5.90
C GLN A 24 17.91 -57.01 -6.66
N LYS A 25 18.71 -56.25 -5.89
CA LYS A 25 20.17 -55.98 -5.98
C LYS A 25 20.72 -55.37 -7.28
N ASP A 26 21.06 -54.07 -7.21
CA ASP A 26 22.45 -53.62 -7.42
C ASP A 26 22.68 -52.24 -6.78
N LYS A 27 23.74 -52.12 -5.97
CA LYS A 27 24.18 -50.87 -5.32
C LYS A 27 24.97 -50.03 -6.32
N PRO A 28 24.66 -48.74 -6.56
CA PRO A 28 25.61 -47.86 -7.23
C PRO A 28 26.71 -47.42 -6.23
N LYS A 29 27.96 -47.63 -6.65
CA LYS A 29 29.19 -47.24 -5.95
C LYS A 29 29.22 -45.73 -5.71
N PHE A 30 29.40 -45.33 -4.46
CA PHE A 30 29.83 -43.99 -4.08
C PHE A 30 31.23 -43.72 -4.64
N LEU A 31 31.34 -42.77 -5.57
CA LEU A 31 32.61 -42.20 -6.00
C LEU A 31 33.01 -41.12 -4.98
N HIS A 32 33.93 -41.49 -4.08
CA HIS A 32 34.70 -40.55 -3.27
C HIS A 32 35.54 -39.66 -4.21
N ILE A 33 35.04 -38.46 -4.51
CA ILE A 33 35.87 -37.41 -5.11
C ILE A 33 36.66 -36.74 -3.99
N ASN A 34 37.94 -37.03 -4.01
CA ASN A 34 38.94 -36.59 -3.06
C ASN A 34 39.05 -35.06 -3.05
N SER A 35 39.07 -34.50 -1.86
CA SER A 35 39.32 -33.09 -1.56
C SER A 35 40.77 -32.72 -1.90
N ARG A 36 41.00 -32.02 -3.03
CA ARG A 36 42.10 -31.06 -3.26
C ARG A 36 42.01 -30.53 -4.70
N TRP A 37 41.21 -29.49 -4.88
CA TRP A 37 41.37 -28.57 -6.01
C TRP A 37 41.51 -27.16 -5.44
N ARG A 38 42.74 -26.63 -5.49
CA ARG A 38 43.06 -25.23 -5.19
C ARG A 38 42.89 -24.43 -6.49
N PRO A 39 42.16 -23.31 -6.52
CA PRO A 39 42.14 -22.46 -7.71
C PRO A 39 43.51 -21.77 -7.88
N PRO A 40 43.94 -21.46 -9.12
CA PRO A 40 45.13 -20.66 -9.34
C PRO A 40 44.91 -19.24 -8.82
N PHE A 41 45.96 -18.73 -8.18
CA PHE A 41 46.10 -17.38 -7.67
C PHE A 41 46.10 -16.40 -8.84
N LEU A 42 44.94 -15.80 -9.14
CA LEU A 42 44.85 -14.64 -10.04
C LEU A 42 45.16 -13.38 -9.22
N SER A 43 46.41 -12.94 -9.33
CA SER A 43 46.85 -11.61 -8.94
C SER A 43 46.27 -10.55 -9.89
N SER A 44 45.87 -9.42 -9.28
CA SER A 44 45.56 -8.13 -9.92
C SER A 44 44.39 -8.07 -10.91
N LEU A 45 43.19 -7.82 -10.38
CA LEU A 45 42.21 -6.95 -11.02
C LEU A 45 41.89 -5.81 -10.05
N LYS A 46 42.43 -4.62 -10.32
CA LYS A 46 42.04 -3.37 -9.66
C LYS A 46 40.55 -3.12 -9.94
N PRO A 47 39.70 -2.81 -8.96
CA PRO A 47 38.37 -2.31 -9.25
C PRO A 47 38.49 -0.89 -9.83
N THR A 48 38.30 -0.78 -11.14
CA THR A 48 38.08 0.49 -11.84
C THR A 48 36.72 1.06 -11.43
N ASN A 49 36.74 2.32 -11.01
CA ASN A 49 35.64 3.26 -10.91
C ASN A 49 34.34 2.74 -10.28
N SER A 50 34.25 2.92 -8.97
CA SER A 50 32.96 3.14 -8.32
C SER A 50 32.24 4.28 -9.01
N ILE A 51 31.12 3.95 -9.67
CA ILE A 51 30.09 4.91 -10.06
C ILE A 51 29.65 5.58 -8.76
N LYS A 52 30.12 6.81 -8.53
CA LYS A 52 29.56 7.70 -7.51
C LYS A 52 28.15 8.04 -7.97
N LEU A 53 27.16 7.24 -7.54
CA LEU A 53 25.79 7.72 -7.45
C LEU A 53 25.82 9.00 -6.61
N PRO A 54 25.23 10.12 -7.08
CA PRO A 54 25.13 11.30 -6.26
C PRO A 54 24.29 10.92 -5.05
N LEU A 55 24.93 10.88 -3.88
CA LEU A 55 24.26 10.90 -2.58
C LEU A 55 23.57 12.26 -2.49
N ASN A 56 22.37 12.33 -3.07
CA ASN A 56 21.43 13.39 -2.76
C ASN A 56 21.24 13.35 -1.25
N ALA A 57 21.56 14.46 -0.58
CA ALA A 57 21.37 14.64 0.85
C ALA A 57 19.87 14.55 1.16
N GLN A 58 19.35 13.33 1.32
CA GLN A 58 18.06 13.10 1.93
C GLN A 58 18.23 13.37 3.41
N THR A 59 17.74 14.53 3.84
CA THR A 59 17.47 14.88 5.23
C THR A 59 16.83 13.67 5.91
N SER A 60 17.47 13.15 6.96
CA SER A 60 17.01 12.01 7.73
C SER A 60 15.78 12.36 8.55
N GLN A 61 14.64 12.53 7.88
CA GLN A 61 13.33 12.63 8.49
C GLN A 61 12.94 11.26 9.06
N THR A 62 12.36 11.24 10.26
CA THR A 62 11.86 10.00 10.85
C THR A 62 10.68 9.48 10.03
N PRO A 63 10.47 8.15 9.91
CA PRO A 63 9.37 7.59 9.14
C PRO A 63 7.97 8.05 9.63
N LEU A 64 7.88 8.55 10.86
CA LEU A 64 6.68 9.17 11.44
C LEU A 64 6.49 10.61 10.95
N SER A 65 7.54 11.44 10.87
CA SER A 65 7.42 12.83 10.40
C SER A 65 7.00 12.90 8.94
N LYS A 66 7.53 12.01 8.10
CA LYS A 66 7.14 11.92 6.68
C LYS A 66 5.67 11.50 6.51
N ALA A 67 5.18 10.58 7.35
CA ALA A 67 3.78 10.17 7.36
C ALA A 67 2.82 11.29 7.79
N LEU A 68 3.24 12.12 8.74
CA LEU A 68 2.48 13.29 9.18
C LEU A 68 2.42 14.36 8.09
N GLU A 69 3.50 14.58 7.35
CA GLU A 69 3.51 15.49 6.19
C GLU A 69 2.61 15.01 5.05
N THR A 70 2.57 13.71 4.74
CA THR A 70 1.67 13.18 3.71
C THR A 70 0.20 13.28 4.11
N LEU A 71 -0.14 13.03 5.38
CA LEU A 71 -1.48 13.25 5.90
C LEU A 71 -1.87 14.73 5.96
N ALA A 72 -0.91 15.63 6.21
CA ALA A 72 -1.16 17.07 6.24
C ALA A 72 -1.67 17.59 4.88
N LYS A 73 -1.27 16.98 3.76
CA LYS A 73 -1.78 17.31 2.41
C LYS A 73 -3.25 16.98 2.22
N LEU A 74 -3.77 15.98 2.94
CA LEU A 74 -5.18 15.58 2.88
C LEU A 74 -6.08 16.45 3.77
N LYS A 75 -5.49 17.13 4.76
CA LYS A 75 -6.20 17.96 5.74
C LYS A 75 -7.21 18.94 5.12
N PRO A 76 -6.87 19.79 4.13
CA PRO A 76 -7.83 20.80 3.64
C PRO A 76 -9.09 20.15 3.04
N PHE A 77 -8.94 19.05 2.30
CA PHE A 77 -10.06 18.35 1.69
C PHE A 77 -10.92 17.58 2.71
N LEU A 78 -10.30 17.08 3.77
CA LEU A 78 -11.01 16.49 4.91
C LEU A 78 -11.80 17.54 5.69
N GLN A 79 -11.29 18.78 5.72
CA GLN A 79 -11.97 19.87 6.42
C GLN A 79 -13.26 20.31 5.73
N THR A 80 -13.27 20.29 4.40
CA THR A 80 -14.47 20.56 3.62
C THR A 80 -15.57 19.51 3.88
N ASN A 81 -15.21 18.25 4.12
CA ASN A 81 -16.15 17.13 4.28
C ASN A 81 -16.31 16.66 5.74
N HIS A 82 -16.24 17.57 6.71
CA HIS A 82 -16.33 17.20 8.14
C HIS A 82 -17.67 16.60 8.58
N GLN A 83 -18.80 17.00 7.97
CA GLN A 83 -20.14 16.57 8.38
C GLN A 83 -20.31 15.03 8.37
N PRO A 84 -20.06 14.30 7.26
CA PRO A 84 -20.17 12.84 7.25
C PRO A 84 -19.15 12.16 8.17
N ILE A 85 -17.96 12.75 8.36
CA ILE A 85 -16.95 12.22 9.29
C ILE A 85 -17.47 12.25 10.73
N LEU A 86 -18.00 13.40 11.17
CA LEU A 86 -18.55 13.58 12.51
C LEU A 86 -19.74 12.66 12.75
N LEU A 87 -20.66 12.56 11.78
CA LEU A 87 -21.80 11.65 11.85
C LEU A 87 -21.34 10.19 11.95
N GLY A 88 -20.34 9.78 11.16
CA GLY A 88 -19.75 8.45 11.24
C GLY A 88 -19.14 8.14 12.61
N TRP A 89 -18.42 9.10 13.21
CA TRP A 89 -17.86 8.94 14.57
C TRP A 89 -18.91 8.96 15.68
N LEU A 90 -20.01 9.71 15.51
CA LEU A 90 -21.16 9.64 16.41
C LEU A 90 -21.81 8.25 16.35
N CYS A 91 -22.03 7.70 15.14
CA CYS A 91 -22.52 6.33 14.97
C CYS A 91 -21.57 5.30 15.59
N SER A 92 -20.25 5.50 15.45
CA SER A 92 -19.25 4.67 16.12
C SER A 92 -19.37 4.72 17.64
N SER A 93 -19.57 5.92 18.19
CA SER A 93 -19.79 6.12 19.63
C SER A 93 -21.03 5.38 20.13
N ILE A 94 -22.12 5.42 19.37
CA ILE A 94 -23.35 4.68 19.69
C ILE A 94 -23.11 3.16 19.62
N SER A 95 -22.38 2.69 18.62
CA SER A 95 -22.03 1.26 18.46
C SER A 95 -21.18 0.75 19.64
N VAL A 96 -20.15 1.50 20.02
CA VAL A 96 -19.27 1.17 21.16
C VAL A 96 -20.03 1.26 22.48
N PHE A 97 -20.88 2.27 22.67
CA PHE A 97 -21.73 2.37 23.84
C PHE A 97 -22.67 1.16 23.95
N SER A 98 -23.33 0.77 22.85
CA SER A 98 -24.18 -0.42 22.82
C SER A 98 -23.39 -1.68 23.19
N LEU A 99 -22.17 -1.85 22.64
CA LEU A 99 -21.30 -2.97 22.98
C LEU A 99 -20.94 -2.99 24.47
N SER A 100 -20.59 -1.84 25.05
CA SER A 100 -20.28 -1.72 26.49
C SER A 100 -21.49 -2.08 27.35
N GLN A 101 -22.71 -1.79 26.90
CA GLN A 101 -23.96 -2.13 27.58
C GLN A 101 -24.36 -3.61 27.44
N ILE A 102 -23.94 -4.29 26.37
CA ILE A 102 -24.21 -5.72 26.14
C ILE A 102 -23.40 -6.58 27.11
N ILE A 103 -22.12 -6.27 27.33
CA ILE A 103 -21.20 -7.11 28.09
C ILE A 103 -21.63 -7.38 29.55
N PRO A 104 -21.98 -6.38 30.40
CA PRO A 104 -22.36 -6.67 31.79
C PRO A 104 -23.70 -7.42 31.84
N ARG A 105 -24.55 -7.23 30.84
CA ARG A 105 -25.83 -7.94 30.71
C ARG A 105 -25.64 -9.40 30.39
N ILE A 106 -24.64 -9.76 29.56
CA ILE A 106 -24.25 -11.16 29.33
C ILE A 106 -23.85 -11.83 30.65
N GLY A 107 -23.09 -11.14 31.51
CA GLY A 107 -22.79 -11.64 32.85
C GLY A 107 -24.05 -11.86 33.68
N SER A 108 -24.93 -10.87 33.78
CA SER A 108 -26.18 -10.97 34.55
C SER A 108 -27.18 -12.01 34.01
N PHE A 109 -27.12 -12.30 32.72
CA PHE A 109 -27.92 -13.34 32.10
C PHE A 109 -27.46 -14.71 32.60
N SER A 110 -26.14 -14.90 32.77
CA SER A 110 -25.57 -16.12 33.35
C SER A 110 -26.04 -16.37 34.78
N SER A 111 -26.12 -15.36 35.66
CA SER A 111 -26.64 -15.55 37.03
C SER A 111 -28.13 -15.92 37.03
N ASN A 112 -28.93 -15.24 36.21
CA ASN A 112 -30.37 -15.45 36.18
C ASN A 112 -30.76 -16.83 35.63
N LEU A 113 -29.95 -17.38 34.72
CA LEU A 113 -30.08 -18.77 34.27
C LEU A 113 -29.78 -19.79 35.38
N ILE A 114 -28.76 -19.52 36.20
CA ILE A 114 -28.35 -20.42 37.29
C ILE A 114 -29.37 -20.39 38.44
N ASN A 115 -29.93 -19.22 38.77
CA ASN A 115 -30.80 -19.05 39.94
C ASN A 115 -32.30 -19.33 39.70
N ILE A 116 -32.70 -19.98 38.60
CA ILE A 116 -34.11 -20.27 38.23
C ILE A 116 -35.02 -19.05 38.48
N VAL A 117 -34.60 -17.88 37.98
CA VAL A 117 -35.40 -16.66 38.08
C VAL A 117 -36.55 -16.73 37.06
N SER A 118 -37.72 -16.18 37.42
CA SER A 118 -38.96 -16.19 36.65
C SER A 118 -38.77 -15.94 35.14
N ILE A 119 -39.43 -16.77 34.31
CA ILE A 119 -39.36 -16.75 32.83
C ILE A 119 -39.62 -15.35 32.24
N SER A 120 -40.45 -14.53 32.89
CA SER A 120 -40.71 -13.15 32.48
C SER A 120 -39.47 -12.25 32.51
N LYS A 121 -38.65 -12.31 33.57
CA LYS A 121 -37.42 -11.51 33.69
C LYS A 121 -36.36 -11.92 32.65
N LEU A 122 -36.27 -13.22 32.35
CA LEU A 122 -35.38 -13.72 31.30
C LEU A 122 -35.79 -13.22 29.91
N ARG A 123 -37.10 -13.20 29.61
CA ARG A 123 -37.63 -12.66 28.35
C ARG A 123 -37.30 -11.18 28.19
N ASP A 124 -37.52 -10.38 29.23
CA ASP A 124 -37.29 -8.93 29.17
C ASP A 124 -35.79 -8.59 29.00
N GLN A 125 -34.90 -9.34 29.65
CA GLN A 125 -33.45 -9.21 29.44
C GLN A 125 -33.03 -9.61 28.02
N CYS A 126 -33.60 -10.70 27.48
CA CYS A 126 -33.30 -11.15 26.12
C CYS A 126 -33.77 -10.13 25.08
N LEU A 127 -34.97 -9.58 25.23
CA LEU A 127 -35.48 -8.51 24.37
C LEU A 127 -34.56 -7.28 24.41
N LEU A 128 -34.15 -6.86 25.60
CA LEU A 128 -33.29 -5.70 25.78
C LEU A 128 -31.88 -5.91 25.23
N LEU A 129 -31.31 -7.12 25.36
CA LEU A 129 -30.06 -7.50 24.71
C LEU A 129 -30.20 -7.51 23.18
N GLY A 130 -31.31 -8.03 22.66
CA GLY A 130 -31.65 -7.99 21.24
C GLY A 130 -31.72 -6.56 20.70
N VAL A 131 -32.34 -5.63 21.44
CA VAL A 131 -32.38 -4.20 21.08
C VAL A 131 -30.98 -3.61 21.01
N PHE A 132 -30.11 -3.85 21.98
CA PHE A 132 -28.73 -3.34 21.91
C PHE A 132 -27.95 -3.93 20.73
N VAL A 133 -28.08 -5.24 20.48
CA VAL A 133 -27.45 -5.87 19.31
C VAL A 133 -27.96 -5.23 18.01
N LEU A 134 -29.26 -4.98 17.88
CA LEU A 134 -29.84 -4.31 16.73
C LEU A 134 -29.31 -2.87 16.57
N VAL A 135 -29.29 -2.10 17.65
CA VAL A 135 -28.72 -0.74 17.67
C VAL A 135 -27.26 -0.75 17.24
N LYS A 136 -26.46 -1.71 17.73
CA LYS A 136 -25.05 -1.87 17.34
C LYS A 136 -24.93 -2.14 15.84
N LEU A 137 -25.73 -3.06 15.29
CA LEU A 137 -25.68 -3.41 13.86
C LEU A 137 -26.05 -2.23 12.97
N VAL A 138 -27.15 -1.53 13.30
CA VAL A 138 -27.59 -0.35 12.56
C VAL A 138 -26.54 0.77 12.65
N ALA A 139 -26.02 1.04 13.85
CA ALA A 139 -24.99 2.06 14.05
C ALA A 139 -23.70 1.73 13.30
N CYS A 140 -23.29 0.45 13.24
CA CYS A 140 -22.10 0.02 12.50
C CYS A 140 -22.27 0.17 10.98
N TYR A 141 -23.44 -0.19 10.44
CA TYR A 141 -23.75 0.02 9.04
C TYR A 141 -23.70 1.51 8.68
N TRP A 142 -24.36 2.34 9.50
CA TRP A 142 -24.47 3.78 9.24
C TRP A 142 -23.12 4.51 9.42
N GLN A 143 -22.30 4.05 10.38
CA GLN A 143 -20.90 4.46 10.50
C GLN A 143 -20.15 4.20 9.18
N GLN A 144 -20.21 2.97 8.65
CA GLN A 144 -19.49 2.63 7.42
C GLN A 144 -19.99 3.45 6.22
N ALA A 145 -21.32 3.61 6.08
CA ALA A 145 -21.92 4.39 5.01
C ALA A 145 -21.44 5.84 5.02
N PHE A 146 -21.49 6.53 6.16
CA PHE A 146 -21.04 7.92 6.28
C PHE A 146 -19.53 8.07 6.09
N LEU A 147 -18.72 7.16 6.62
CA LEU A 147 -17.26 7.24 6.45
C LEU A 147 -16.84 6.95 5.00
N TRP A 148 -17.56 6.07 4.29
CA TRP A 148 -17.34 5.85 2.86
C TRP A 148 -17.74 7.07 2.03
N GLU A 149 -18.88 7.69 2.33
CA GLU A 149 -19.32 8.94 1.72
C GLU A 149 -18.29 10.06 1.91
N ALA A 150 -17.76 10.22 3.13
CA ALA A 150 -16.71 11.19 3.43
C ALA A 150 -15.45 10.94 2.59
N SER A 151 -15.00 9.69 2.49
CA SER A 151 -13.81 9.32 1.75
C SER A 151 -13.96 9.60 0.24
N LEU A 152 -15.07 9.13 -0.35
CA LEU A 152 -15.34 9.32 -1.77
C LEU A 152 -15.53 10.79 -2.15
N ARG A 153 -16.21 11.59 -1.33
CA ARG A 153 -16.33 13.04 -1.56
C ARG A 153 -14.98 13.75 -1.51
N THR A 154 -14.14 13.38 -0.55
CA THR A 154 -12.80 13.93 -0.39
C THR A 154 -11.95 13.63 -1.63
N VAL A 155 -11.95 12.39 -2.12
CA VAL A 155 -11.22 12.02 -3.33
C VAL A 155 -11.83 12.62 -4.60
N CYS A 156 -13.14 12.77 -4.68
CA CYS A 156 -13.78 13.48 -5.79
C CYS A 156 -13.28 14.92 -5.90
N GLN A 157 -13.21 15.65 -4.78
CA GLN A 157 -12.66 17.01 -4.76
C GLN A 157 -11.17 17.02 -5.11
N MET A 158 -10.38 16.05 -4.62
CA MET A 158 -8.97 15.92 -5.00
C MET A 158 -8.81 15.69 -6.50
N ARG A 159 -9.65 14.83 -7.12
CA ARG A 159 -9.59 14.58 -8.56
C ARG A 159 -9.86 15.84 -9.36
N VAL A 160 -10.88 16.60 -8.98
CA VAL A 160 -11.21 17.88 -9.64
C VAL A 160 -10.05 18.86 -9.50
N PHE A 161 -9.53 19.05 -8.28
CA PHE A 161 -8.42 19.97 -8.01
C PHE A 161 -7.13 19.58 -8.74
N VAL A 162 -6.76 18.30 -8.71
CA VAL A 162 -5.57 17.79 -9.41
C VAL A 162 -5.74 17.93 -10.91
N PHE A 163 -6.93 17.64 -11.45
CA PHE A 163 -7.20 17.77 -12.88
C PHE A 163 -7.11 19.23 -13.35
N GLU A 164 -7.71 20.17 -12.61
CA GLU A 164 -7.60 21.61 -12.86
C GLU A 164 -6.14 22.06 -12.84
N THR A 165 -5.39 21.69 -11.79
CA THR A 165 -3.97 22.02 -11.66
C THR A 165 -3.11 21.41 -12.78
N VAL A 166 -3.49 20.24 -13.30
CA VAL A 166 -2.80 19.59 -14.43
C VAL A 166 -3.10 20.31 -15.74
N LEU A 167 -4.33 20.79 -15.95
CA LEU A 167 -4.69 21.56 -17.15
C LEU A 167 -3.97 22.91 -17.23
N GLU A 168 -3.63 23.50 -16.09
CA GLU A 168 -2.84 24.74 -16.01
C GLU A 168 -1.33 24.53 -16.29
N LYS A 169 -0.87 23.29 -16.46
CA LYS A 169 0.55 23.02 -16.73
C LYS A 169 0.91 23.36 -18.18
N GLU A 170 2.14 23.85 -18.35
CA GLU A 170 2.74 24.06 -19.65
C GLU A 170 2.85 22.77 -20.47
N LEU A 171 2.94 22.90 -21.80
CA LEU A 171 3.04 21.75 -22.70
C LEU A 171 4.29 20.89 -22.41
N GLY A 172 5.36 21.49 -21.90
CA GLY A 172 6.57 20.80 -21.46
C GLY A 172 6.34 19.74 -20.37
N PHE A 173 5.28 19.86 -19.57
CA PHE A 173 4.89 18.84 -18.60
C PHE A 173 4.39 17.55 -19.27
N PHE A 174 3.68 17.68 -20.40
CA PHE A 174 3.12 16.56 -21.16
C PHE A 174 4.12 16.01 -22.19
N GLU A 175 5.00 16.88 -22.69
CA GLU A 175 5.93 16.59 -23.78
C GLU A 175 7.35 17.04 -23.39
N GLY A 176 8.22 16.10 -23.00
CA GLY A 176 9.62 16.39 -22.62
C GLY A 176 10.37 15.14 -22.14
N SER A 177 11.69 15.26 -21.94
CA SER A 177 12.50 14.16 -21.37
C SER A 177 12.04 13.74 -19.97
N ASP A 178 11.54 14.69 -19.20
CA ASP A 178 11.00 14.50 -17.85
C ASP A 178 9.46 14.64 -17.83
N GLY A 179 8.83 14.63 -19.01
CA GLY A 179 7.39 14.77 -19.17
C GLY A 179 6.64 13.54 -18.65
N VAL A 180 5.45 13.76 -18.11
CA VAL A 180 4.59 12.68 -17.60
C VAL A 180 3.64 12.23 -18.71
N SER A 181 3.71 10.96 -19.09
CA SER A 181 2.82 10.40 -20.11
C SER A 181 1.35 10.58 -19.74
N SER A 182 0.50 10.92 -20.71
CA SER A 182 -0.95 11.06 -20.51
C SER A 182 -1.59 9.81 -19.90
N GLY A 183 -1.05 8.62 -20.22
CA GLY A 183 -1.50 7.36 -19.63
C GLY A 183 -1.14 7.24 -18.14
N ASP A 184 0.02 7.75 -17.74
CA ASP A 184 0.45 7.81 -16.33
C ASP A 184 -0.41 8.82 -15.55
N ILE A 185 -0.63 10.03 -16.09
CA ILE A 185 -1.52 11.03 -15.49
C ILE A 185 -2.94 10.44 -15.29
N ALA A 186 -3.49 9.81 -16.33
CA ALA A 186 -4.80 9.18 -16.26
C ALA A 186 -4.85 8.08 -15.19
N TYR A 187 -3.83 7.23 -15.11
CA TYR A 187 -3.72 6.18 -14.09
C TYR A 187 -3.68 6.75 -12.68
N ARG A 188 -2.90 7.82 -12.44
CA ARG A 188 -2.80 8.46 -11.12
C ARG A 188 -4.14 9.08 -10.69
N ILE A 189 -4.81 9.83 -11.57
CA ILE A 189 -6.10 10.47 -11.27
C ILE A 189 -7.22 9.44 -11.08
N THR A 190 -7.13 8.28 -11.73
CA THR A 190 -8.15 7.22 -11.62
C THR A 190 -7.80 6.21 -10.53
N ALA A 191 -6.88 5.28 -10.80
CA ALA A 191 -6.54 4.16 -9.95
C ALA A 191 -5.87 4.60 -8.65
N GLU A 192 -4.80 5.40 -8.70
CA GLU A 192 -4.11 5.80 -7.47
C GLU A 192 -5.02 6.68 -6.59
N ALA A 193 -5.85 7.56 -7.16
CA ALA A 193 -6.84 8.30 -6.40
C ALA A 193 -7.90 7.40 -5.73
N SER A 194 -8.30 6.29 -6.36
CA SER A 194 -9.17 5.30 -5.71
C SER A 194 -8.44 4.62 -4.54
N ASP A 195 -7.16 4.28 -4.69
CA ASP A 195 -6.34 3.75 -3.59
C ASP A 195 -6.24 4.75 -2.42
N VAL A 196 -6.19 6.06 -2.71
CA VAL A 196 -6.28 7.11 -1.68
C VAL A 196 -7.63 7.07 -0.96
N ALA A 197 -8.74 6.83 -1.66
CA ALA A 197 -10.07 6.72 -1.06
C ALA A 197 -10.15 5.51 -0.11
N ASP A 198 -9.65 4.36 -0.55
CA ASP A 198 -9.61 3.15 0.28
C ASP A 198 -8.75 3.37 1.53
N THR A 199 -7.59 3.99 1.36
CA THR A 199 -6.68 4.31 2.45
C THR A 199 -7.33 5.27 3.46
N LEU A 200 -8.00 6.30 2.97
CA LEU A 200 -8.64 7.29 3.83
C LEU A 200 -9.82 6.67 4.60
N PHE A 201 -10.64 5.87 3.92
CA PHE A 201 -11.73 5.13 4.57
C PHE A 201 -11.19 4.18 5.65
N ALA A 202 -10.15 3.42 5.32
CA ALA A 202 -9.47 2.53 6.25
C ALA A 202 -9.04 3.26 7.53
N LEU A 203 -8.38 4.42 7.39
CA LEU A 203 -7.94 5.21 8.55
C LEU A 203 -9.12 5.71 9.39
N LEU A 204 -10.13 6.31 8.74
CA LEU A 204 -11.29 6.89 9.43
C LEU A 204 -12.14 5.83 10.14
N ASN A 205 -12.34 4.68 9.50
CA ASN A 205 -13.16 3.57 10.00
C ASN A 205 -12.43 2.71 11.04
N THR A 206 -11.10 2.83 11.14
CA THR A 206 -10.32 1.95 12.00
C THR A 206 -9.72 2.70 13.19
N ILE A 207 -9.14 3.90 13.02
CA ILE A 207 -8.43 4.58 14.11
C ILE A 207 -9.40 5.00 15.22
N VAL A 208 -10.39 5.84 14.89
CA VAL A 208 -11.29 6.43 15.90
C VAL A 208 -12.18 5.36 16.56
N PRO A 209 -12.86 4.47 15.81
CA PRO A 209 -13.70 3.43 16.40
C PRO A 209 -12.93 2.48 17.31
N ASN A 210 -11.72 2.07 16.91
CA ASN A 210 -10.92 1.16 17.72
C ASN A 210 -10.35 1.83 18.96
N MET A 211 -9.95 3.10 18.89
CA MET A 211 -9.54 3.84 20.10
C MET A 211 -10.70 3.94 21.07
N LEU A 212 -11.90 4.27 20.57
CA LEU A 212 -13.10 4.38 21.39
C LEU A 212 -13.45 3.02 22.04
N GLN A 213 -13.41 1.93 21.27
CA GLN A 213 -13.62 0.58 21.78
C GLN A 213 -12.54 0.16 22.79
N LEU A 214 -11.28 0.46 22.51
CA LEU A 214 -10.15 0.18 23.41
C LEU A 214 -10.36 0.88 24.78
N PHE A 215 -10.69 2.18 24.77
CA PHE A 215 -10.99 2.92 25.99
C PHE A 215 -12.22 2.39 26.72
N ALA A 216 -13.30 2.09 26.01
CA ALA A 216 -14.52 1.55 26.61
C ALA A 216 -14.27 0.18 27.28
N MET A 217 -13.60 -0.74 26.58
CA MET A 217 -13.31 -2.08 27.11
C MET A 217 -12.31 -2.03 28.27
N ALA A 218 -11.26 -1.20 28.17
CA ALA A 218 -10.29 -1.03 29.25
C ALA A 218 -10.94 -0.43 30.52
N THR A 219 -11.79 0.59 30.36
CA THR A 219 -12.55 1.18 31.47
C THR A 219 -13.47 0.15 32.11
N GLN A 220 -14.15 -0.64 31.28
CA GLN A 220 -15.05 -1.69 31.76
C GLN A 220 -14.30 -2.78 32.54
N MET A 221 -13.14 -3.22 32.07
CA MET A 221 -12.31 -4.20 32.79
C MET A 221 -11.84 -3.66 34.15
N LEU A 222 -11.44 -2.37 34.21
CA LEU A 222 -11.04 -1.71 35.45
C LEU A 222 -12.20 -1.61 36.45
N VAL A 223 -13.42 -1.30 35.97
CA VAL A 223 -14.63 -1.23 36.81
C VAL A 223 -15.03 -2.60 37.36
N ILE A 224 -14.91 -3.66 36.54
CA ILE A 224 -15.27 -5.02 36.96
C ILE A 224 -14.28 -5.57 37.99
N SER A 225 -12.97 -5.48 37.72
CA SER A 225 -11.93 -5.94 38.64
C SER A 225 -10.60 -5.25 38.38
N PRO A 226 -10.18 -4.32 39.25
CA PRO A 226 -8.90 -3.65 39.13
C PRO A 226 -7.70 -4.61 39.16
N SER A 227 -7.78 -5.69 39.96
CA SER A 227 -6.68 -6.65 40.13
C SER A 227 -6.46 -7.51 38.88
N LEU A 228 -7.53 -8.06 38.31
CA LEU A 228 -7.45 -8.84 37.05
C LEU A 228 -7.09 -7.92 35.87
N SER A 229 -7.59 -6.68 35.86
CA SER A 229 -7.26 -5.70 34.83
C SER A 229 -5.76 -5.40 34.81
N LEU A 230 -5.11 -5.19 35.96
CA LEU A 230 -3.66 -4.93 36.03
C LEU A 230 -2.84 -6.10 35.47
N ILE A 231 -3.22 -7.35 35.79
CA ILE A 231 -2.55 -8.55 35.27
C ILE A 231 -2.69 -8.61 33.74
N SER A 232 -3.90 -8.37 33.22
CA SER A 232 -4.14 -8.35 31.78
C SER A 232 -3.38 -7.21 31.07
N ALA A 233 -3.31 -6.02 31.69
CA ALA A 233 -2.61 -4.86 31.17
C ALA A 233 -1.10 -5.07 31.04
N ILE A 234 -0.51 -6.01 31.79
CA ILE A 234 0.90 -6.42 31.65
C ILE A 234 1.04 -7.52 30.58
N MET A 235 0.11 -8.48 30.55
CA MET A 235 0.16 -9.60 29.61
C MET A 235 -0.06 -9.17 28.15
N ILE A 236 -1.00 -8.26 27.90
CA ILE A 236 -1.32 -7.77 26.55
C ILE A 236 -0.09 -7.15 25.85
N PRO A 237 0.61 -6.14 26.41
CA PRO A 237 1.77 -5.55 25.76
C PRO A 237 2.93 -6.53 25.65
N PHE A 238 3.10 -7.44 26.61
CA PHE A 238 4.09 -8.51 26.50
C PHE A 238 3.83 -9.40 25.28
N MET A 239 2.60 -9.84 25.07
CA MET A 239 2.23 -10.63 23.89
C MET A 239 2.35 -9.81 22.60
N ALA A 240 1.95 -8.54 22.62
CA ALA A 240 2.10 -7.64 21.48
C ALA A 240 3.58 -7.48 21.07
N LEU A 241 4.49 -7.33 22.03
CA LEU A 241 5.93 -7.25 21.79
C LEU A 241 6.48 -8.54 21.17
N VAL A 242 6.08 -9.71 21.67
CA VAL A 242 6.48 -11.00 21.11
C VAL A 242 5.99 -11.14 19.66
N ILE A 243 4.71 -10.81 19.41
CA ILE A 243 4.12 -10.85 18.07
C ILE A 243 4.84 -9.88 17.12
N ALA A 244 5.10 -8.64 17.56
CA ALA A 244 5.80 -7.63 16.77
C ALA A 244 7.23 -8.08 16.42
N TYR A 245 7.97 -8.63 17.40
CA TYR A 245 9.32 -9.17 17.19
C TYR A 245 9.32 -10.32 16.17
N LEU A 246 8.40 -11.27 16.31
CA LEU A 246 8.25 -12.39 15.37
C LEU A 246 7.84 -11.90 13.97
N GLY A 247 6.95 -10.92 13.89
CA GLY A 247 6.52 -10.28 12.66
C GLY A 247 7.67 -9.62 11.91
N GLU A 248 8.50 -8.82 12.61
CA GLU A 248 9.65 -8.15 12.02
C GLU A 248 10.72 -9.16 11.56
N LYS A 249 10.96 -10.21 12.35
CA LYS A 249 11.86 -11.31 11.97
C LYS A 249 11.34 -12.03 10.71
N LEU A 250 10.04 -12.31 10.62
CA LEU A 250 9.42 -12.90 9.44
C LEU A 250 9.53 -11.97 8.23
N ARG A 251 9.31 -10.67 8.41
CA ARG A 251 9.42 -9.66 7.33
C ARG A 251 10.82 -9.66 6.72
N LYS A 252 11.87 -9.64 7.53
CA LYS A 252 13.27 -9.68 7.07
C LYS A 252 13.59 -10.97 6.29
N ILE A 253 13.10 -12.11 6.75
CA ILE A 253 13.29 -13.40 6.07
C ILE A 253 12.47 -13.46 4.77
N SER A 254 11.24 -12.94 4.79
CA SER A 254 10.39 -12.84 3.61
C SER A 254 11.04 -11.97 2.53
N LYS A 255 11.62 -10.82 2.90
CA LYS A 255 12.35 -9.95 1.96
C LYS A 255 13.51 -10.70 1.28
N ARG A 256 14.30 -11.46 2.04
CA ARG A 256 15.41 -12.26 1.47
C ARG A 256 14.91 -13.35 0.51
N ALA A 257 13.83 -14.05 0.86
CA ALA A 257 13.21 -15.03 -0.04
C ALA A 257 12.69 -14.37 -1.33
N HIS A 258 11.99 -13.23 -1.23
CA HIS A 258 11.51 -12.48 -2.39
C HIS A 258 12.64 -11.96 -3.29
N LEU A 259 13.75 -11.49 -2.70
CA LEU A 259 14.92 -11.10 -3.49
C LEU A 259 15.56 -12.31 -4.19
N SER A 260 15.64 -13.46 -3.53
CA SER A 260 16.22 -14.67 -4.13
C SER A 260 15.46 -15.14 -5.36
N ILE A 261 14.13 -15.19 -5.29
CA ILE A 261 13.30 -15.56 -6.45
C ILE A 261 13.35 -14.50 -7.55
N ALA A 262 13.43 -13.22 -7.20
CA ALA A 262 13.61 -12.14 -8.18
C ALA A 262 14.95 -12.27 -8.91
N THR A 263 16.04 -12.58 -8.21
CA THR A 263 17.34 -12.84 -8.83
C THR A 263 17.30 -14.05 -9.76
N LEU A 264 16.60 -15.13 -9.38
CA LEU A 264 16.43 -16.31 -10.23
C LEU A 264 15.64 -15.98 -11.50
N ALA A 265 14.57 -15.20 -11.38
CA ALA A 265 13.77 -14.75 -12.52
C ALA A 265 14.55 -13.80 -13.43
N ALA A 266 15.30 -12.85 -12.86
CA ALA A 266 16.17 -11.95 -13.61
C ALA A 266 17.22 -12.74 -14.41
N TYR A 267 17.84 -13.75 -13.79
CA TYR A 267 18.78 -14.63 -14.47
C TYR A 267 18.13 -15.40 -15.63
N LEU A 268 16.92 -15.93 -15.46
CA LEU A 268 16.19 -16.58 -16.57
C LEU A 268 15.87 -15.61 -17.71
N ASN A 269 15.49 -14.37 -17.39
CA ASN A 269 15.25 -13.31 -18.37
C ASN A 269 16.53 -12.83 -19.09
N GLU A 270 17.72 -13.08 -18.53
CA GLU A 270 19.00 -12.82 -19.19
C GLU A 270 19.38 -13.98 -20.12
N VAL A 271 19.28 -15.23 -19.64
CA VAL A 271 19.80 -16.41 -20.34
C VAL A 271 18.86 -16.90 -21.44
N LEU A 272 17.54 -16.89 -21.24
CA LEU A 272 16.61 -17.45 -22.23
C LEU A 272 16.60 -16.64 -23.55
N PRO A 273 16.58 -15.29 -23.54
CA PRO A 273 16.74 -14.52 -24.77
C PRO A 273 18.12 -14.70 -25.42
N ALA A 274 19.17 -14.95 -24.61
CA ALA A 274 20.53 -15.17 -25.07
C ALA A 274 20.83 -16.65 -25.42
N ILE A 275 19.82 -17.51 -25.55
CA ILE A 275 20.01 -18.97 -25.72
C ILE A 275 20.88 -19.31 -26.94
N PHE A 276 20.79 -18.52 -28.01
CA PHE A 276 21.64 -18.68 -29.19
C PHE A 276 23.14 -18.58 -28.83
N PHE A 277 23.53 -17.60 -28.02
CA PHE A 277 24.93 -17.43 -27.59
C PHE A 277 25.39 -18.54 -26.65
N VAL A 278 24.51 -19.04 -25.78
CA VAL A 278 24.82 -20.18 -24.90
C VAL A 278 25.12 -21.42 -25.74
N LYS A 279 24.29 -21.69 -26.76
CA LYS A 279 24.49 -22.81 -27.69
C LYS A 279 25.73 -22.64 -28.56
N ALA A 280 25.95 -21.44 -29.10
CA ALA A 280 27.12 -21.15 -29.95
C ALA A 280 28.46 -21.34 -29.21
N ASN A 281 28.48 -21.14 -27.89
CA ASN A 281 29.68 -21.29 -27.05
C ASN A 281 29.75 -22.63 -26.30
N ASN A 282 28.82 -23.58 -26.53
CA ASN A 282 28.70 -24.82 -25.73
C ASN A 282 28.68 -24.57 -24.21
N GLY A 283 28.03 -23.48 -23.80
CA GLY A 283 28.03 -22.98 -22.42
C GLY A 283 27.01 -23.64 -21.48
N GLU A 284 26.27 -24.67 -21.92
CA GLU A 284 25.11 -25.19 -21.18
C GLU A 284 25.47 -25.75 -19.80
N LEU A 285 26.62 -26.42 -19.67
CA LEU A 285 27.07 -26.96 -18.38
C LEU A 285 27.41 -25.85 -17.38
N SER A 286 27.98 -24.74 -17.87
CA SER A 286 28.29 -23.56 -17.05
C SER A 286 27.01 -22.90 -16.56
N GLU A 287 26.04 -22.67 -17.45
CA GLU A 287 24.75 -22.09 -17.07
C GLU A 287 23.93 -23.04 -16.19
N HIS A 288 24.01 -24.36 -16.42
CA HIS A 288 23.39 -25.35 -15.52
C HIS A 288 23.93 -25.26 -14.09
N ALA A 289 25.26 -25.22 -13.92
CA ALA A 289 25.89 -25.09 -12.61
C ALA A 289 25.54 -23.76 -11.93
N ARG A 290 25.48 -22.67 -12.71
CA ARG A 290 25.06 -21.35 -12.22
C ARG A 290 23.60 -21.38 -11.76
N PHE A 291 22.68 -21.88 -12.58
CA PHE A 291 21.27 -22.04 -12.23
C PHE A 291 21.10 -22.90 -10.97
N GLN A 292 21.79 -24.03 -10.87
CA GLN A 292 21.72 -24.92 -9.71
C GLN A 292 22.11 -24.20 -8.41
N ARG A 293 23.15 -23.35 -8.45
CA ARG A 293 23.57 -22.54 -7.30
C ARG A 293 22.51 -21.51 -6.89
N LEU A 294 21.92 -20.80 -7.86
CA LEU A 294 20.83 -19.87 -7.58
C LEU A 294 19.59 -20.59 -7.03
N ALA A 295 19.21 -21.72 -7.62
CA ALA A 295 18.07 -22.52 -7.18
C ALA A 295 18.24 -23.05 -5.75
N TYR A 296 19.45 -23.51 -5.38
CA TYR A 296 19.72 -23.95 -4.01
C TYR A 296 19.69 -22.80 -3.00
N THR A 297 20.16 -21.61 -3.42
CA THR A 297 20.07 -20.38 -2.62
C THR A 297 18.60 -20.03 -2.38
N ASP A 298 17.77 -20.03 -3.42
CA ASP A 298 16.33 -19.80 -3.32
C ASP A 298 15.65 -20.81 -2.40
N PHE A 299 15.91 -22.10 -2.60
CA PHE A 299 15.41 -23.16 -1.74
C PHE A 299 15.73 -22.91 -0.26
N SER A 300 16.98 -22.56 0.07
CA SER A 300 17.37 -22.31 1.46
C SER A 300 16.65 -21.11 2.09
N GLN A 301 16.47 -20.00 1.36
CA GLN A 301 15.78 -18.81 1.85
C GLN A 301 14.27 -19.04 1.96
N HIS A 302 13.68 -19.71 0.97
CA HIS A 302 12.27 -20.08 0.99
C HIS A 302 11.96 -21.08 2.11
N LEU A 303 12.83 -22.07 2.33
CA LEU A 303 12.69 -23.01 3.43
C LEU A 303 12.77 -22.31 4.79
N ALA A 304 13.70 -21.37 4.97
CA ALA A 304 13.79 -20.56 6.19
C ALA A 304 12.50 -19.74 6.42
N LYS A 305 11.94 -19.12 5.38
CA LYS A 305 10.64 -18.43 5.43
C LYS A 305 9.51 -19.36 5.85
N LYS A 306 9.42 -20.55 5.24
CA LYS A 306 8.37 -21.53 5.52
C LYS A 306 8.48 -22.10 6.94
N LYS A 307 9.70 -22.43 7.40
CA LYS A 307 9.96 -22.86 8.78
C LYS A 307 9.53 -21.79 9.78
N MET A 308 9.89 -20.53 9.57
CA MET A 308 9.43 -19.44 10.44
C MET A 308 7.92 -19.26 10.42
N LYS A 309 7.28 -19.33 9.25
CA LYS A 309 5.82 -19.26 9.13
C LYS A 309 5.12 -20.42 9.84
N ALA A 310 5.74 -21.59 9.90
CA ALA A 310 5.24 -22.75 10.66
C ALA A 310 5.43 -22.60 12.18
N LEU A 311 6.51 -21.94 12.63
CA LEU A 311 6.79 -21.72 14.06
C LEU A 311 5.91 -20.64 14.70
N ILE A 312 5.61 -19.55 13.97
CA ILE A 312 4.81 -18.43 14.50
C ILE A 312 3.48 -18.87 15.14
N PRO A 313 2.60 -19.65 14.48
CA PRO A 313 1.34 -20.06 15.11
C PRO A 313 1.56 -20.90 16.37
N GLN A 314 2.63 -21.72 16.41
CA GLN A 314 2.95 -22.53 17.61
C GLN A 314 3.34 -21.65 18.79
N ILE A 315 4.11 -20.57 18.55
CA ILE A 315 4.44 -19.61 19.61
C ILE A 315 3.20 -18.82 20.04
N ILE A 316 2.32 -18.47 19.10
CA ILE A 316 1.06 -17.75 19.39
C ILE A 316 0.13 -18.59 20.29
N GLN A 317 0.16 -19.93 20.20
CA GLN A 317 -0.63 -20.79 21.10
C GLN A 317 -0.30 -20.60 22.60
N ILE A 318 0.87 -20.02 22.94
CA ILE A 318 1.20 -19.63 24.33
C ILE A 318 0.17 -18.62 24.89
N ILE A 319 -0.53 -17.86 24.04
CA ILE A 319 -1.65 -17.01 24.46
C ILE A 319 -2.70 -17.81 25.25
N TYR A 320 -2.96 -19.07 24.87
CA TYR A 320 -3.93 -19.90 25.58
C TYR A 320 -3.51 -20.19 27.02
N PHE A 321 -2.20 -20.31 27.27
CA PHE A 321 -1.69 -20.44 28.63
C PHE A 321 -1.91 -19.15 29.42
N GLY A 322 -1.72 -17.98 28.80
CA GLY A 322 -2.05 -16.69 29.41
C GLY A 322 -3.53 -16.57 29.78
N VAL A 323 -4.44 -16.97 28.88
CA VAL A 323 -5.89 -17.02 29.15
C VAL A 323 -6.19 -17.99 30.30
N LEU A 324 -5.59 -19.18 30.29
CA LEU A 324 -5.76 -20.17 31.36
C LEU A 324 -5.26 -19.66 32.72
N CYS A 325 -4.12 -18.96 32.74
CA CYS A 325 -3.61 -18.30 33.94
C CYS A 325 -4.58 -17.25 34.47
N VAL A 326 -5.14 -16.41 33.59
CA VAL A 326 -6.17 -15.42 33.97
C VAL A 326 -7.41 -16.11 34.55
N LEU A 327 -7.85 -17.22 33.97
CA LEU A 327 -8.97 -18.02 34.49
C LEU A 327 -8.65 -18.65 35.86
N CYS A 328 -7.45 -19.20 36.05
CA CYS A 328 -7.01 -19.76 37.34
C CYS A 328 -6.94 -18.68 38.43
N VAL A 329 -6.33 -17.53 38.13
CA VAL A 329 -6.26 -16.41 39.07
C VAL A 329 -7.65 -15.89 39.38
N GLY A 330 -8.50 -15.70 38.36
CA GLY A 330 -9.87 -15.26 38.59
C GLY A 330 -10.68 -16.27 39.41
N SER A 331 -10.51 -17.58 39.22
CA SER A 331 -11.10 -18.62 40.08
C SER A 331 -10.67 -18.49 41.55
N LEU A 332 -9.39 -18.21 41.81
CA LEU A 332 -8.90 -17.95 43.18
C LEU A 332 -9.47 -16.65 43.78
N VAL A 333 -9.76 -15.64 42.96
CA VAL A 333 -10.41 -14.41 43.44
C VAL A 333 -11.89 -14.67 43.74
N ILE A 334 -12.57 -15.48 42.93
CA ILE A 334 -13.96 -15.91 43.17
C ILE A 334 -14.07 -16.70 44.47
N SER A 335 -13.15 -17.65 44.72
CA SER A 335 -13.19 -18.49 45.91
C SER A 335 -12.97 -17.74 47.22
N ARG A 336 -12.35 -16.54 47.17
CA ARG A 336 -12.21 -15.63 48.31
C ARG A 336 -13.46 -14.79 48.59
N GLY A 337 -14.53 -14.96 47.82
CA GLY A 337 -15.81 -14.28 48.00
C GLY A 337 -15.81 -12.80 47.59
N SER A 338 -14.73 -12.28 47.02
CA SER A 338 -14.61 -10.88 46.59
C SER A 338 -15.05 -10.64 45.14
N PHE A 339 -15.40 -11.69 44.39
CA PHE A 339 -15.70 -11.61 42.97
C PHE A 339 -16.76 -12.64 42.54
N ASP A 340 -17.76 -12.20 41.78
CA ASP A 340 -18.85 -13.05 41.31
C ASP A 340 -18.50 -13.76 39.99
N GLY A 341 -19.00 -14.97 39.80
CA GLY A 341 -18.82 -15.74 38.56
C GLY A 341 -19.40 -15.02 37.33
N CYS A 342 -20.44 -14.19 37.50
CA CYS A 342 -21.04 -13.42 36.42
C CYS A 342 -20.17 -12.23 35.99
N SER A 343 -19.47 -11.62 36.96
CA SER A 343 -18.46 -10.60 36.72
C SER A 343 -17.26 -11.19 35.99
N MET A 344 -16.89 -12.45 36.27
CA MET A 344 -15.85 -13.18 35.53
C MET A 344 -16.21 -13.37 34.06
N VAL A 345 -17.45 -13.80 33.76
CA VAL A 345 -17.92 -13.93 32.37
C VAL A 345 -17.85 -12.59 31.63
N SER A 346 -18.31 -11.51 32.28
CA SER A 346 -18.23 -10.15 31.73
C SER A 346 -16.78 -9.72 31.49
N PHE A 347 -15.89 -9.99 32.43
CA PHE A 347 -14.46 -9.67 32.32
C PHE A 347 -13.78 -10.40 31.15
N VAL A 348 -13.99 -11.71 31.04
CA VAL A 348 -13.45 -12.52 29.93
C VAL A 348 -14.02 -12.04 28.59
N THR A 349 -15.30 -11.67 28.55
CA THR A 349 -15.93 -11.11 27.34
C THR A 349 -15.30 -9.77 26.95
N SER A 350 -15.09 -8.85 27.90
CA SER A 350 -14.36 -7.59 27.65
C SER A 350 -12.94 -7.83 27.14
N LEU A 351 -12.23 -8.81 27.72
CA LEU A 351 -10.87 -9.17 27.29
C LEU A 351 -10.84 -9.63 25.82
N VAL A 352 -11.81 -10.45 25.40
CA VAL A 352 -11.92 -10.92 24.01
C VAL A 352 -12.21 -9.76 23.06
N PHE A 353 -13.14 -8.87 23.39
CA PHE A 353 -13.46 -7.70 22.57
C PHE A 353 -12.38 -6.61 22.55
N LEU A 354 -11.39 -6.68 23.45
CA LEU A 354 -10.22 -5.80 23.48
C LEU A 354 -9.14 -6.22 22.46
N VAL A 355 -9.17 -7.46 21.96
CA VAL A 355 -8.20 -7.96 20.96
C VAL A 355 -8.39 -7.30 19.59
N GLU A 356 -9.65 -7.15 19.15
CA GLU A 356 -10.01 -6.57 17.85
C GLU A 356 -9.45 -5.14 17.64
N PRO A 357 -9.64 -4.16 18.56
CA PRO A 357 -9.14 -2.81 18.36
C PRO A 357 -7.61 -2.74 18.31
N ILE A 358 -6.90 -3.60 19.06
CA ILE A 358 -5.43 -3.70 19.00
C ILE A 358 -4.97 -4.13 17.61
N GLN A 359 -5.63 -5.15 17.04
CA GLN A 359 -5.33 -5.62 15.68
C GLN A 359 -5.69 -4.57 14.62
N GLY A 360 -6.81 -3.87 14.82
CA GLY A 360 -7.29 -2.82 13.93
C GLY A 360 -6.26 -1.70 13.76
N VAL A 361 -5.61 -1.23 14.84
CA VAL A 361 -4.56 -0.19 14.74
C VAL A 361 -3.40 -0.65 13.84
N GLY A 362 -2.95 -1.90 13.99
CA GLY A 362 -1.90 -2.46 13.15
C GLY A 362 -2.32 -2.59 11.68
N LYS A 363 -3.59 -2.95 11.43
CA LYS A 363 -4.15 -3.01 10.08
C LYS A 363 -4.22 -1.62 9.42
N ALA A 364 -4.72 -0.61 10.14
CA ALA A 364 -4.78 0.76 9.65
C ALA A 364 -3.39 1.31 9.30
N TYR A 365 -2.37 1.02 10.12
CA TYR A 365 -1.00 1.41 9.83
C TYR A 365 -0.48 0.77 8.54
N ASN A 366 -0.77 -0.51 8.33
CA ASN A 366 -0.36 -1.22 7.11
C ASN A 366 -1.08 -0.69 5.87
N GLU A 367 -2.39 -0.42 5.95
CA GLU A 367 -3.18 0.17 4.86
C GLU A 367 -2.66 1.56 4.52
N PHE A 368 -2.39 2.41 5.52
CA PHE A 368 -1.74 3.70 5.29
C PHE A 368 -0.38 3.58 4.60
N LYS A 369 0.48 2.66 5.03
CA LYS A 369 1.79 2.46 4.39
C LYS A 369 1.71 1.90 2.98
N GLN A 370 0.62 1.21 2.63
CA GLN A 370 0.37 0.77 1.26
C GLN A 370 -0.16 1.91 0.38
N GLY A 371 -1.00 2.80 0.92
CA GLY A 371 -1.55 3.96 0.21
C GLY A 371 -0.64 5.19 0.15
N GLU A 372 0.36 5.31 1.03
CA GLU A 372 1.30 6.45 1.09
C GLU A 372 1.93 6.81 -0.27
N PRO A 373 2.42 5.84 -1.09
CA PRO A 373 2.96 6.15 -2.42
C PRO A 373 1.93 6.72 -3.40
N ALA A 374 0.68 6.25 -3.34
CA ALA A 374 -0.41 6.74 -4.19
C ALA A 374 -0.75 8.20 -3.86
N ILE A 375 -0.79 8.53 -2.56
CA ILE A 375 -0.95 9.92 -2.09
C ILE A 375 0.21 10.79 -2.60
N GLU A 376 1.46 10.33 -2.44
CA GLU A 376 2.64 11.10 -2.87
C GLU A 376 2.59 11.40 -4.37
N ARG A 377 2.38 10.39 -5.22
CA ARG A 377 2.38 10.53 -6.68
C ARG A 377 1.22 11.34 -7.23
N LEU A 378 0.04 11.23 -6.62
CA LEU A 378 -1.12 12.05 -6.99
C LEU A 378 -0.83 13.53 -6.72
N PHE A 379 -0.29 13.86 -5.54
CA PHE A 379 0.06 15.24 -5.21
C PHE A 379 1.33 15.74 -5.92
N ASP A 380 2.22 14.86 -6.37
CA ASP A 380 3.38 15.28 -7.17
C ASP A 380 2.97 15.94 -8.49
N LEU A 381 1.80 15.59 -9.05
CA LEU A 381 1.21 16.28 -10.22
C LEU A 381 0.91 17.76 -9.93
N THR A 382 0.61 18.10 -8.68
CA THR A 382 0.28 19.48 -8.28
C THR A 382 1.52 20.33 -8.01
N LYS A 383 2.66 19.71 -7.67
CA LYS A 383 3.87 20.42 -7.21
C LYS A 383 4.68 21.10 -8.32
N MET A 384 4.58 20.63 -9.56
CA MET A 384 5.38 21.22 -10.64
C MET A 384 4.93 22.65 -10.93
N LYS A 385 5.84 23.61 -10.91
CA LYS A 385 5.53 25.00 -11.29
C LYS A 385 5.63 25.15 -12.81
N SER A 386 4.69 25.86 -13.43
CA SER A 386 4.80 26.27 -14.83
C SER A 386 6.04 27.15 -15.01
N LYS A 387 6.83 26.94 -16.07
CA LYS A 387 7.94 27.82 -16.43
C LYS A 387 7.45 28.98 -17.27
N VAL A 388 6.47 28.73 -18.14
CA VAL A 388 5.76 29.79 -18.86
C VAL A 388 4.91 30.58 -17.88
N ILE A 389 5.32 31.81 -17.60
CA ILE A 389 4.63 32.75 -16.71
C ILE A 389 4.25 33.99 -17.54
N GLU A 390 2.99 34.42 -17.43
CA GLU A 390 2.57 35.68 -18.05
C GLU A 390 3.30 36.85 -17.39
N LYS A 391 3.77 37.79 -18.21
CA LYS A 391 4.40 39.01 -17.70
C LYS A 391 3.30 39.87 -17.04
N PRO A 392 3.58 40.50 -15.88
CA PRO A 392 2.60 41.35 -15.20
C PRO A 392 2.16 42.55 -16.06
N ASP A 393 3.01 42.98 -17.00
CA ASP A 393 2.74 44.07 -17.93
C ASP A 393 2.28 43.56 -19.32
N ALA A 394 1.68 42.36 -19.38
CA ALA A 394 1.14 41.83 -20.63
C ALA A 394 0.02 42.74 -21.17
N ILE A 395 0.09 43.06 -22.46
CA ILE A 395 -0.88 43.92 -23.14
C ILE A 395 -1.86 43.03 -23.91
N ASP A 396 -3.16 43.29 -23.78
CA ASP A 396 -4.16 42.64 -24.61
C ASP A 396 -3.94 43.01 -26.09
N LEU A 397 -3.72 42.00 -26.92
CA LEU A 397 -3.57 42.17 -28.35
C LEU A 397 -4.94 42.54 -28.96
N GLY A 398 -5.06 43.77 -29.45
CA GLY A 398 -6.20 44.22 -30.27
C GLY A 398 -6.13 43.70 -31.70
N HIS A 399 -6.39 44.58 -32.69
CA HIS A 399 -6.19 44.20 -34.09
C HIS A 399 -4.70 44.14 -34.44
N VAL A 400 -4.17 42.93 -34.54
CA VAL A 400 -2.79 42.64 -34.98
C VAL A 400 -2.72 42.69 -36.51
N LYS A 401 -1.66 43.31 -37.06
CA LYS A 401 -1.42 43.30 -38.53
C LYS A 401 -1.00 41.91 -39.02
N GLY A 402 -0.50 41.06 -38.12
CA GLY A 402 -0.09 39.70 -38.41
C GLY A 402 1.33 39.57 -38.94
N GLU A 403 2.21 40.54 -38.66
CA GLU A 403 3.65 40.41 -38.94
C GLU A 403 4.31 39.62 -37.79
N VAL A 404 5.07 38.58 -38.13
CA VAL A 404 5.74 37.70 -37.14
C VAL A 404 7.24 37.72 -37.40
N LYS A 405 8.03 37.97 -36.34
CA LYS A 405 9.49 37.95 -36.40
C LYS A 405 10.09 37.00 -35.36
N PHE A 406 10.92 36.09 -35.83
CA PHE A 406 11.86 35.32 -35.02
C PHE A 406 13.24 35.95 -35.20
N CYS A 407 13.87 36.39 -34.10
CA CYS A 407 15.19 37.00 -34.09
C CYS A 407 16.14 36.14 -33.25
N ASP A 408 17.15 35.54 -33.89
CA ASP A 408 18.19 34.73 -33.22
C ASP A 408 17.63 33.69 -32.20
N VAL A 409 16.58 32.97 -32.62
CA VAL A 409 15.86 32.05 -31.73
C VAL A 409 16.58 30.72 -31.66
N SER A 410 17.02 30.38 -30.44
CA SER A 410 17.62 29.09 -30.11
C SER A 410 16.74 28.35 -29.11
N PHE A 411 16.53 27.05 -29.34
CA PHE A 411 15.65 26.25 -28.50
C PHE A 411 16.10 24.78 -28.40
N LYS A 412 15.95 24.23 -27.19
CA LYS A 412 16.15 22.82 -26.86
C LYS A 412 15.03 22.38 -25.91
N TYR A 413 14.55 21.14 -26.04
CA TYR A 413 13.49 20.61 -25.17
C TYR A 413 13.96 20.32 -23.74
N ALA A 414 15.25 20.07 -23.54
CA ALA A 414 15.86 19.81 -22.25
C ALA A 414 17.32 20.23 -22.24
N ASP A 415 17.89 20.50 -21.07
CA ASP A 415 19.26 20.98 -20.96
C ASP A 415 20.31 20.02 -21.51
N ASN A 416 20.03 18.73 -21.42
CA ASN A 416 20.90 17.65 -21.86
C ASN A 416 20.61 17.20 -23.32
N MET A 417 19.73 17.89 -24.05
CA MET A 417 19.44 17.59 -25.44
C MET A 417 20.13 18.58 -26.40
N PRO A 418 20.42 18.16 -27.64
CA PRO A 418 20.91 19.07 -28.67
C PRO A 418 19.89 20.17 -28.98
N LEU A 419 20.40 21.31 -29.47
CA LEU A 419 19.56 22.39 -29.99
C LEU A 419 18.71 21.87 -31.15
N VAL A 420 17.41 22.12 -31.07
CA VAL A 420 16.43 21.83 -32.13
C VAL A 420 16.33 23.01 -33.09
N LEU A 421 16.49 24.23 -32.57
CA LEU A 421 16.66 25.46 -33.33
C LEU A 421 17.93 26.15 -32.83
N ASP A 422 18.73 26.67 -33.75
CA ASP A 422 20.02 27.31 -33.49
C ASP A 422 20.11 28.60 -34.30
N GLY A 423 19.91 29.75 -33.63
CA GLY A 423 20.01 31.09 -34.22
C GLY A 423 19.03 31.37 -35.35
N LEU A 424 17.78 30.90 -35.25
CA LEU A 424 16.79 31.05 -36.31
C LEU A 424 16.34 32.51 -36.47
N ASN A 425 16.52 33.06 -37.68
CA ASN A 425 16.01 34.37 -38.08
C ASN A 425 14.96 34.20 -39.19
N LEU A 426 13.71 34.56 -38.91
CA LEU A 426 12.58 34.42 -39.85
C LEU A 426 11.64 35.62 -39.72
N THR A 427 11.27 36.25 -40.83
CA THR A 427 10.27 37.32 -40.86
C THR A 427 9.13 36.93 -41.80
N VAL A 428 7.91 36.96 -41.29
CA VAL A 428 6.67 36.68 -42.04
C VAL A 428 5.86 37.96 -42.10
N ARG A 429 5.61 38.48 -43.30
CA ARG A 429 4.85 39.71 -43.50
C ARG A 429 3.34 39.46 -43.34
N ALA A 430 2.61 40.52 -43.03
CA ALA A 430 1.15 40.47 -42.98
C ALA A 430 0.55 39.92 -44.30
N GLY A 431 -0.25 38.86 -44.21
CA GLY A 431 -0.89 38.19 -45.36
C GLY A 431 0.03 37.27 -46.17
N GLU A 432 1.30 37.13 -45.80
CA GLU A 432 2.24 36.24 -46.45
C GLU A 432 2.03 34.78 -46.01
N THR A 433 2.10 33.83 -46.96
CA THR A 433 2.03 32.40 -46.67
C THR A 433 3.41 31.77 -46.90
N ILE A 434 4.00 31.21 -45.85
CA ILE A 434 5.31 30.54 -45.92
C ILE A 434 5.12 29.03 -45.73
N ALA A 435 5.75 28.24 -46.61
CA ALA A 435 5.79 26.78 -46.49
C ALA A 435 7.09 26.33 -45.81
N LEU A 436 6.97 25.62 -44.67
CA LEU A 436 8.10 25.04 -43.95
C LEU A 436 8.40 23.63 -44.48
N VAL A 437 9.51 23.44 -45.18
CA VAL A 437 9.91 22.16 -45.81
C VAL A 437 11.23 21.66 -45.21
N GLY A 438 11.34 20.34 -45.00
CA GLY A 438 12.60 19.72 -44.57
C GLY A 438 12.40 18.28 -44.08
N PRO A 439 13.48 17.58 -43.70
CA PRO A 439 13.42 16.20 -43.20
C PRO A 439 12.63 16.06 -41.89
N SER A 440 12.15 14.86 -41.57
CA SER A 440 11.53 14.57 -40.27
C SER A 440 12.51 14.91 -39.13
N GLY A 441 12.02 15.55 -38.07
CA GLY A 441 12.85 16.01 -36.94
C GLY A 441 13.56 17.35 -37.15
N GLY A 442 13.48 17.99 -38.31
CA GLY A 442 14.12 19.29 -38.58
C GLY A 442 13.46 20.52 -37.91
N GLY A 443 12.81 20.38 -36.76
CA GLY A 443 12.30 21.51 -35.96
C GLY A 443 11.02 22.21 -36.43
N LYS A 444 10.42 21.82 -37.58
CA LYS A 444 9.19 22.46 -38.13
C LYS A 444 8.04 22.55 -37.13
N THR A 445 7.69 21.42 -36.49
CA THR A 445 6.62 21.39 -35.48
C THR A 445 6.99 22.21 -34.24
N THR A 446 8.27 22.22 -33.87
CA THR A 446 8.78 23.01 -32.74
C THR A 446 8.61 24.51 -32.99
N LEU A 447 8.86 24.98 -34.22
CA LEU A 447 8.65 26.38 -34.61
C LEU A 447 7.19 26.81 -34.43
N VAL A 448 6.23 25.96 -34.84
CA VAL A 448 4.79 26.22 -34.62
C VAL A 448 4.45 26.27 -33.12
N LYS A 449 5.01 25.37 -32.32
CA LYS A 449 4.79 25.37 -30.86
C LYS A 449 5.35 26.63 -30.18
N LEU A 450 6.51 27.12 -30.62
CA LEU A 450 7.08 28.38 -30.14
C LEU A 450 6.25 29.60 -30.58
N LEU A 451 5.74 29.60 -31.82
CA LEU A 451 4.85 30.66 -32.31
C LEU A 451 3.60 30.82 -31.45
N LEU A 452 3.02 29.69 -31.04
CA LEU A 452 1.85 29.63 -30.14
C LEU A 452 2.24 29.83 -28.66
N ARG A 453 3.51 30.11 -28.36
CA ARG A 453 4.08 30.26 -27.01
C ARG A 453 3.78 29.06 -26.08
N LEU A 454 3.67 27.85 -26.65
CA LEU A 454 3.52 26.61 -25.88
C LEU A 454 4.83 26.18 -25.19
N TYR A 455 5.96 26.74 -25.66
CA TYR A 455 7.27 26.68 -25.03
C TYR A 455 7.89 28.08 -25.03
N GLU A 456 8.77 28.34 -24.07
CA GLU A 456 9.62 29.53 -24.08
C GLU A 456 10.96 29.23 -24.78
N PRO A 457 11.44 30.14 -25.64
CA PRO A 457 12.75 30.02 -26.27
C PRO A 457 13.87 30.14 -25.22
N SER A 458 15.05 29.61 -25.54
CA SER A 458 16.20 29.64 -24.62
C SER A 458 16.92 31.00 -24.61
N SER A 459 16.58 31.90 -25.54
CA SER A 459 17.06 33.29 -25.67
C SER A 459 15.88 34.27 -25.71
N ASP A 460 16.05 35.47 -25.15
CA ASP A 460 14.99 36.48 -24.87
C ASP A 460 14.37 37.19 -26.11
N ALA A 461 14.48 36.64 -27.33
CA ALA A 461 14.30 37.42 -28.56
C ALA A 461 13.02 37.06 -29.37
N PHE A 462 11.86 37.01 -28.72
CA PHE A 462 10.57 36.85 -29.40
C PHE A 462 9.66 38.07 -29.18
N THR A 463 9.33 38.80 -30.26
CA THR A 463 8.46 39.99 -30.24
C THR A 463 7.36 39.91 -31.30
N TRP A 464 6.13 40.28 -30.90
CA TRP A 464 5.01 40.53 -31.81
C TRP A 464 4.94 42.03 -32.11
N ASP A 465 4.84 42.41 -33.39
CA ASP A 465 4.68 43.81 -33.84
C ASP A 465 5.75 44.81 -33.33
N SER A 466 7.03 44.53 -33.67
CA SER A 466 8.23 45.40 -33.56
C SER A 466 9.00 45.30 -32.24
N CYS A 467 10.34 45.42 -32.32
CA CYS A 467 11.24 45.54 -31.17
C CYS A 467 11.00 46.83 -30.38
#